data_AF-A0AAD7MKT5-F1
#
_entry.id   AF-A0AAD7MKT5-F1
#
_cell.length_a   1.000
_cell.length_b   1.000
_cell.length_c   1.000
_cell.angle_alpha   90.00
_cell.angle_beta   90.00
_cell.angle_gamma   90.00
#
_symmetry.space_group_name_H-M   'P 1'
#
loop_
_entity.id
_entity.type
_entity.pdbx_description
1 polymer ?
#
loop_
_entity_poly.entity_id
_entity_poly.type
_entity_poly.pdbx_seq_one_letter_code
_entity_poly.pdbx_strand_id
1 'polypeptide(L)'
;MNHHGSQGHTQSQRTADRTRIAVIKAKILELERLLSSLNEEKDILQDRLDAYTYPVLTLPNEIVSEIFIHFLPVYPKTPPMIGRSSPNVLGQICRRWREIAFGTPALW
;
A
#
# COMPACT_ATOMS: atom_id res chain seq x y z
N MET A 1 66.82 17.37 13.99
CA MET A 1 65.59 17.59 14.79
C MET A 1 64.51 18.16 13.89
N ASN A 2 63.55 17.34 13.44
CA ASN A 2 62.48 17.73 12.52
C ASN A 2 61.12 17.54 13.20
N HIS A 3 60.37 18.62 13.52
CA HIS A 3 58.99 18.48 14.04
C HIS A 3 57.98 19.60 13.67
N HIS A 4 58.28 20.52 12.74
CA HIS A 4 57.35 21.62 12.41
C HIS A 4 56.52 21.46 11.12
N GLY A 5 56.71 20.39 10.34
CA GLY A 5 55.97 20.20 9.07
C GLY A 5 54.58 19.56 9.18
N SER A 6 54.18 19.01 10.34
CA SER A 6 52.99 18.15 10.43
C SER A 6 51.71 18.88 10.88
N GLN A 7 51.82 20.01 11.60
CA GLN A 7 50.66 20.70 12.17
C GLN A 7 49.78 21.43 11.13
N GLY A 8 50.38 21.94 10.04
CA GLY A 8 49.65 22.65 8.98
C GLY A 8 48.67 21.76 8.19
N HIS A 9 49.05 20.52 7.91
CA HIS A 9 48.20 19.55 7.22
C HIS A 9 47.01 19.13 8.08
N THR A 10 47.22 18.87 9.37
CA THR A 10 46.14 18.49 10.30
C THR A 10 45.13 19.62 10.54
N GLN A 11 45.58 20.88 10.60
CA GLN A 11 44.70 22.04 10.76
C GLN A 11 43.83 22.27 9.51
N SER A 12 44.42 22.14 8.32
CA SER A 12 43.72 22.28 7.03
C SER A 12 42.66 21.18 6.87
N GLN A 13 43.02 19.93 7.17
CA GLN A 13 42.12 18.78 7.11
C GLN A 13 40.91 18.95 8.04
N ARG A 14 41.14 19.33 9.31
CA ARG A 14 40.08 19.59 10.29
C ARG A 14 39.11 20.69 9.83
N THR A 15 39.62 21.70 9.14
CA THR A 15 38.80 22.80 8.61
C THR A 15 37.95 22.33 7.44
N ALA A 16 38.52 21.57 6.52
CA ALA A 16 37.78 20.94 5.41
C ALA A 16 36.68 20.00 5.93
N ASP A 17 36.98 19.17 6.93
CA ASP A 17 36.02 18.24 7.53
C ASP A 17 34.86 18.98 8.22
N ARG A 18 35.15 20.07 8.94
CA ARG A 18 34.12 20.91 9.57
C ARG A 18 33.19 21.53 8.53
N THR A 19 33.74 22.07 7.44
CA THR A 19 32.94 22.61 6.33
C THR A 19 32.08 21.53 5.70
N ARG A 20 32.64 20.33 5.49
CA ARG A 20 31.89 19.21 4.91
C ARG A 20 30.74 18.75 5.82
N ILE A 21 30.98 18.66 7.12
CA ILE A 21 29.93 18.33 8.10
C ILE A 21 28.84 19.40 8.10
N ALA A 22 29.19 20.69 8.03
CA ALA A 22 28.21 21.77 7.99
C ALA A 22 27.30 21.66 6.74
N VAL A 23 27.90 21.39 5.58
CA VAL A 23 27.14 21.16 4.33
C VAL A 23 26.23 19.94 4.44
N ILE A 24 26.72 18.82 4.99
CA ILE A 24 25.92 17.61 5.16
C ILE A 24 24.76 17.86 6.14
N LYS A 25 25.00 18.55 7.26
CA LYS A 25 23.94 18.93 8.21
C LYS A 25 22.87 19.79 7.57
N ALA A 26 23.25 20.80 6.78
CA ALA A 26 22.30 21.61 6.05
C ALA A 26 21.47 20.76 5.07
N LYS A 27 22.10 19.78 4.40
CA LYS A 27 21.38 18.88 3.49
C LYS A 27 20.43 17.93 4.22
N ILE A 28 20.82 17.43 5.39
CA ILE A 28 19.96 16.60 6.26
C ILE A 28 18.72 17.41 6.64
N LEU A 29 18.89 18.63 7.16
CA LEU A 29 17.77 19.48 7.55
C LEU A 29 16.80 19.74 6.39
N GLU A 30 17.31 20.01 5.20
CA GLU A 30 16.44 20.24 4.04
C GLU A 30 15.69 18.97 3.61
N LEU A 31 16.35 17.80 3.65
CA LEU A 31 15.69 16.53 3.34
C LEU A 31 14.65 16.16 4.39
N GLU A 32 14.92 16.40 5.66
CA GLU A 32 13.97 16.19 6.76
C GLU A 32 12.74 17.08 6.60
N ARG A 33 12.93 18.35 6.21
CA ARG A 33 11.82 19.27 5.92
C ARG A 33 10.96 18.77 4.76
N LEU A 34 11.59 18.31 3.68
CA LEU A 34 10.89 17.73 2.53
C LEU A 34 10.14 16.45 2.93
N LEU A 35 10.77 15.58 3.72
CA LEU A 35 10.18 14.33 4.19
C LEU A 35 8.98 14.60 5.10
N SER A 36 9.04 15.61 5.97
CA SER A 36 7.91 16.04 6.80
C SER A 36 6.72 16.46 5.92
N SER A 37 6.96 17.34 4.96
CA SER A 37 5.91 17.83 4.05
C SER A 37 5.27 16.71 3.23
N LEU A 38 6.06 15.76 2.73
CA LEU A 38 5.52 14.62 1.97
C LEU A 38 4.75 13.64 2.87
N ASN A 39 5.18 13.46 4.12
CA ASN A 39 4.44 12.63 5.06
C ASN A 39 3.09 13.27 5.43
N GLU A 40 3.06 14.58 5.65
CA GLU A 40 1.80 15.31 5.88
C GLU A 40 0.83 15.15 4.70
N GLU A 41 1.31 15.30 3.46
CA GLU A 41 0.48 15.08 2.27
C GLU A 41 -0.02 13.63 2.18
N LYS A 42 0.87 12.65 2.42
CA LYS A 42 0.54 11.24 2.43
C LYS A 42 -0.52 10.92 3.49
N ASP A 43 -0.39 11.47 4.70
CA ASP A 43 -1.32 11.23 5.80
C ASP A 43 -2.71 11.80 5.48
N ILE A 44 -2.80 13.00 4.88
CA ILE A 44 -4.06 13.58 4.38
C ILE A 44 -4.71 12.67 3.33
N LEU A 45 -3.93 12.14 2.40
CA LEU A 45 -4.45 11.24 1.37
C LEU A 45 -4.89 9.90 1.95
N GLN A 46 -4.17 9.37 2.95
CA GLN A 46 -4.53 8.15 3.64
C GLN A 46 -5.85 8.31 4.42
N ASP A 47 -6.02 9.42 5.14
CA ASP A 47 -7.28 9.74 5.85
C ASP A 47 -8.47 9.80 4.88
N ARG A 48 -8.28 10.39 3.70
CA ARG A 48 -9.31 10.41 2.65
C ARG A 48 -9.63 9.03 2.11
N LEU A 49 -8.62 8.17 1.95
CA LEU A 49 -8.82 6.79 1.49
C LEU A 49 -9.58 5.96 2.51
N ASP A 50 -9.22 6.11 3.79
CA ASP A 50 -9.86 5.39 4.90
C ASP A 50 -11.31 5.83 5.12
N ALA A 51 -11.65 7.07 4.76
CA ALA A 51 -13.02 7.55 4.74
C ALA A 51 -13.88 6.92 3.62
N TYR A 52 -13.28 6.38 2.56
CA TYR A 52 -14.04 5.65 1.54
C TYR A 52 -14.51 4.32 2.11
N THR A 53 -15.82 4.20 2.28
CA THR A 53 -16.43 2.88 2.51
C THR A 53 -16.38 2.11 1.20
N TYR A 54 -15.63 1.02 1.16
CA TYR A 54 -15.69 0.04 0.08
C TYR A 54 -16.81 -0.96 0.42
N PRO A 55 -18.06 -0.77 -0.06
CA PRO A 55 -19.20 -1.51 0.46
C PRO A 55 -18.99 -3.00 0.26
N VAL A 56 -18.48 -3.40 -0.90
CA VAL A 56 -18.21 -4.80 -1.23
C VAL A 56 -17.20 -5.50 -0.32
N LEU A 57 -16.34 -4.73 0.37
CA LEU A 57 -15.40 -5.26 1.36
C LEU A 57 -15.95 -5.26 2.79
N THR A 58 -17.06 -4.55 3.03
CA THR A 58 -17.68 -4.37 4.36
C THR A 58 -19.09 -4.96 4.48
N LEU A 59 -19.70 -5.37 3.37
CA LEU A 59 -21.00 -6.03 3.34
C LEU A 59 -21.00 -7.31 4.20
N PRO A 60 -22.07 -7.62 4.94
CA PRO A 60 -22.26 -8.94 5.55
C PRO A 60 -22.20 -10.06 4.51
N ASN A 61 -21.81 -11.27 4.93
CA ASN A 61 -21.67 -12.41 4.02
C ASN A 61 -22.99 -12.74 3.31
N GLU A 62 -24.12 -12.57 4.00
CA GLU A 62 -25.46 -12.82 3.49
C GLU A 62 -25.79 -11.92 2.29
N ILE A 63 -25.41 -10.64 2.36
CA ILE A 63 -25.65 -9.69 1.27
C ILE A 63 -24.73 -9.99 0.08
N VAL A 64 -23.49 -10.40 0.33
CA VAL A 64 -22.58 -10.82 -0.74
C VAL A 64 -23.09 -12.11 -1.42
N SER A 65 -23.59 -13.07 -0.65
CA SER A 65 -24.23 -14.28 -1.17
C SER A 65 -25.45 -13.95 -2.04
N GLU A 66 -26.31 -13.02 -1.62
CA GLU A 66 -27.46 -12.58 -2.41
C GLU A 66 -27.03 -11.95 -3.76
N ILE A 67 -26.01 -11.09 -3.73
CA ILE A 67 -25.42 -10.53 -4.95
C ILE A 67 -24.89 -11.63 -5.87
N PHE A 68 -24.25 -12.67 -5.31
CA PHE A 68 -23.75 -13.81 -6.09
C PHE A 68 -24.89 -14.63 -6.69
N ILE A 69 -26.03 -14.78 -6.00
CA ILE A 69 -27.19 -15.48 -6.54
C ILE A 69 -27.75 -14.73 -7.76
N HIS A 70 -27.76 -13.40 -7.72
CA HIS A 70 -28.16 -12.57 -8.87
C HIS A 70 -27.19 -12.62 -10.07
N PHE A 71 -25.99 -13.16 -9.90
CA PHE A 71 -25.07 -13.45 -11.01
C PHE A 71 -25.50 -14.69 -11.82
N LEU A 72 -26.33 -15.57 -11.24
CA LEU A 72 -26.80 -16.78 -11.91
C LEU A 72 -27.84 -16.48 -13.01
N PRO A 73 -27.89 -17.30 -14.07
CA PRO A 73 -28.96 -17.20 -15.05
C PRO A 73 -30.31 -17.55 -14.42
N VAL A 74 -31.38 -16.92 -14.90
CA VAL A 74 -32.75 -17.19 -14.43
C VAL A 74 -33.15 -18.63 -14.82
N TYR A 75 -33.77 -19.35 -13.87
CA TYR A 75 -34.34 -20.67 -14.08
C TYR A 75 -35.25 -20.70 -15.33
N PRO A 76 -35.19 -21.74 -16.19
CA PRO A 76 -34.54 -23.05 -15.99
C PRO A 76 -33.09 -23.15 -16.46
N LYS A 77 -32.45 -22.05 -16.87
CA LYS A 77 -31.07 -22.11 -17.34
C LYS A 77 -30.13 -22.38 -16.17
N THR A 78 -29.22 -23.34 -16.34
CA THR A 78 -28.19 -23.65 -15.36
C THR A 78 -26.90 -22.89 -15.68
N PRO A 79 -26.17 -22.37 -14.68
CA PRO A 79 -24.87 -21.77 -14.90
C PRO A 79 -23.87 -22.82 -15.45
N PRO A 80 -22.93 -22.42 -16.32
CA PRO A 80 -21.87 -23.32 -16.78
C PRO A 80 -20.87 -23.60 -15.65
N MET A 81 -20.29 -24.79 -15.60
CA MET A 81 -19.25 -25.11 -14.61
C MET A 81 -17.94 -24.34 -14.84
N ILE A 82 -17.62 -23.98 -16.09
CA ILE A 82 -16.36 -23.32 -16.48
C ILE A 82 -16.67 -22.09 -17.33
N GLY A 83 -15.81 -21.08 -17.27
CA GLY A 83 -15.89 -19.88 -18.11
C GLY A 83 -16.37 -18.64 -17.35
N ARG A 84 -16.50 -17.52 -18.06
CA ARG A 84 -16.79 -16.20 -17.47
C ARG A 84 -18.15 -16.10 -16.77
N SER A 85 -19.11 -16.94 -17.16
CA SER A 85 -20.44 -17.01 -16.55
C SER A 85 -20.54 -18.09 -15.47
N SER A 86 -19.42 -18.75 -15.11
CA SER A 86 -19.39 -19.76 -14.05
C SER A 86 -19.30 -19.09 -12.68
N PRO A 87 -20.05 -19.54 -11.67
CA PRO A 87 -19.93 -19.08 -10.28
C PRO A 87 -18.52 -19.23 -9.72
N ASN A 88 -17.72 -20.14 -10.28
CA ASN A 88 -16.31 -20.32 -9.93
C ASN A 88 -15.48 -19.04 -10.08
N VAL A 89 -15.84 -18.12 -11.01
CA VAL A 89 -15.09 -16.87 -11.20
C VAL A 89 -15.20 -15.93 -10.01
N LEU A 90 -16.31 -16.00 -9.26
CA LEU A 90 -16.51 -15.19 -8.05
C LEU A 90 -15.46 -15.55 -6.99
N GLY A 91 -15.10 -16.84 -6.89
CA GLY A 91 -14.06 -17.33 -5.98
C GLY A 91 -12.61 -17.05 -6.41
N GLN A 92 -12.39 -16.47 -7.59
CA GLN A 92 -11.05 -16.09 -8.09
C GLN A 92 -10.69 -14.64 -7.78
N ILE A 93 -11.62 -13.84 -7.25
CA ILE A 93 -11.40 -12.40 -7.02
C ILE A 93 -10.54 -12.15 -5.78
N CYS A 94 -10.92 -12.70 -4.63
CA CYS A 94 -10.14 -12.64 -3.39
C CYS A 94 -10.48 -13.81 -2.45
N ARG A 95 -9.69 -14.00 -1.39
CA ARG A 95 -9.91 -15.08 -0.42
C ARG A 95 -11.30 -15.03 0.22
N ARG A 96 -11.76 -13.85 0.63
CA ARG A 96 -13.07 -13.66 1.27
C ARG A 96 -14.22 -14.08 0.34
N TRP A 97 -14.18 -13.67 -0.93
CA TRP A 97 -15.22 -14.04 -1.90
C TRP A 97 -15.22 -15.54 -2.19
N ARG A 98 -14.05 -16.16 -2.20
CA ARG A 98 -13.91 -17.61 -2.34
C ARG A 98 -14.62 -18.36 -1.21
N GLU A 99 -14.39 -17.94 0.03
CA GLU A 99 -15.04 -18.53 1.20
C GLU A 99 -16.57 -18.36 1.13
N ILE A 100 -17.05 -17.17 0.76
CA ILE A 100 -18.48 -16.91 0.61
C ILE A 100 -19.09 -17.73 -0.52
N ALA A 101 -18.45 -17.78 -1.71
CA ALA A 101 -18.97 -18.50 -2.88
C ALA A 101 -19.07 -20.01 -2.62
N PHE A 102 -18.01 -20.64 -2.07
CA PHE A 102 -18.07 -22.06 -1.73
C PHE A 102 -18.98 -22.35 -0.53
N GLY A 103 -19.17 -21.38 0.37
CA GLY A 103 -20.10 -21.46 1.49
C GLY A 103 -21.57 -21.17 1.13
N THR A 104 -21.89 -20.83 -0.13
CA THR A 104 -23.26 -20.52 -0.59
C THR A 104 -23.79 -21.66 -1.46
N PRO A 105 -24.60 -22.60 -0.90
CA PRO A 105 -25.08 -23.76 -1.64
C PRO A 105 -25.90 -23.44 -2.89
N ALA A 106 -26.61 -22.30 -2.90
CA ALA A 106 -27.45 -21.88 -4.02
C ALA A 106 -26.68 -21.56 -5.32
N LEU A 107 -25.34 -21.50 -5.28
CA LEU A 107 -24.48 -21.28 -6.45
C LEU A 107 -24.14 -22.55 -7.24
N TRP A 108 -24.48 -23.73 -6.70
CA TRP A 108 -24.11 -25.04 -7.23
C TRP A 108 -25.34 -25.86 -7.60
#